data_AF-I0HZ28-F1
#
_entry.id   AF-I0HZ28-F1
#
_cell.length_a   1.000
_cell.length_b   1.000
_cell.length_c   1.000
_cell.angle_alpha   90.00
_cell.angle_beta   90.00
_cell.angle_gamma   90.00
#
_symmetry.space_group_name_H-M   'P 1'
#
loop_
_entity.id
_entity.type
_entity.pdbx_description
1 polymer ?
#
loop_
_entity_poly.entity_id
_entity_poly.type
_entity_poly.pdbx_seq_one_letter_code
_entity_poly.pdbx_strand_id
1 'polypeptide(L)'
;MSQSAKPQRKWYKIDLHLHTPASRDYEEPGVSYLQWMQTVVDRGLDIVAITDHNTVAGISAIRRELDWLTQLEAQGRLTPQEQERLRTWRELGNQVLVLPGFEFTATFGFHILAIFPPETSVRQLEHILLTLKVPASKLDEGSTETGATTDVLTAYRIIREAGGLVIAAHANSTHGVAMRNFPFGGQTKIAYTQDPNLDALEVTDLDRLSRSTARFFNGSKAEYPRRMHCLQGSDAHRLTADPRNPKRLGIGDRATEVLLEEPTFEALAALLRSKHFDRVRPAQPPDKPFDPLDVVRQEGPTLVQSFHESAAQRGGKFDAILADICAFANTAGGVIYVGAKPGKEKIRGISNPEQVEQEIRKAVDARITPRLEIKSDIVQSGTARVLRLQVSKGPDVPYALDDNKFYVRDETETSLAVRDEIVALVREGLGFEPEPEERVASPEKALRARPGDAKPAEREGRQPRRERKAQPTAQAIASAPETLVNGAETIPEQAPAPTEDTTFYLPQVGVEIVESEERNGHRFYTIRDLRNGHVIKNVTRKGARKLWSYAIQQAEDKPLDPAKIEWRGNLGFIRVERRAGKARYDLALREGDKIRVFYGVTDDGMEGPWAQFIQEE
;
A
#
# COMPACT_ATOMS: atom_id res chain seq x y z
N MET A 1 -38.18 21.49 16.99
CA MET A 1 -37.16 20.95 16.08
C MET A 1 -36.92 19.51 16.47
N SER A 2 -37.43 18.57 15.67
CA SER A 2 -37.26 17.14 15.91
C SER A 2 -35.78 16.79 15.79
N GLN A 3 -35.18 16.25 16.85
CA GLN A 3 -33.86 15.64 16.78
C GLN A 3 -33.98 14.42 15.88
N SER A 4 -33.55 14.55 14.62
CA SER A 4 -33.33 13.41 13.73
C SER A 4 -32.38 12.44 14.45
N ALA A 5 -32.85 11.21 14.67
CA ALA A 5 -32.02 10.13 15.17
C ALA A 5 -30.81 9.98 14.24
N LYS A 6 -29.59 10.01 14.77
CA LYS A 6 -28.38 9.78 13.97
C LYS A 6 -28.53 8.42 13.28
N PRO A 7 -28.28 8.30 11.97
CA PRO A 7 -28.36 7.03 11.26
C PRO A 7 -27.41 6.02 11.93
N GLN A 8 -27.96 4.88 12.34
CA GLN A 8 -27.21 3.83 13.00
C GLN A 8 -26.56 2.95 11.93
N ARG A 9 -25.22 2.89 11.93
CA ARG A 9 -24.47 2.07 10.98
C ARG A 9 -24.63 0.58 11.27
N LYS A 10 -24.72 -0.23 10.22
CA LYS A 10 -24.83 -1.70 10.27
C LYS A 10 -23.73 -2.34 9.42
N TRP A 11 -23.25 -3.51 9.87
CA TRP A 11 -22.37 -4.35 9.07
C TRP A 11 -23.19 -5.06 7.99
N TYR A 12 -22.73 -4.91 6.75
CA TYR A 12 -23.27 -5.58 5.57
C TYR A 12 -22.22 -6.52 5.01
N LYS A 13 -22.61 -7.75 4.68
CA LYS A 13 -21.75 -8.76 4.07
C LYS A 13 -21.79 -8.59 2.56
N ILE A 14 -20.62 -8.49 1.94
CA ILE A 14 -20.48 -8.18 0.51
C ILE A 14 -19.58 -9.17 -0.19
N ASP A 15 -19.89 -9.45 -1.45
CA ASP A 15 -19.02 -10.18 -2.37
C ASP A 15 -19.05 -9.49 -3.73
N LEU A 16 -17.98 -8.76 -4.03
CA LEU A 16 -17.90 -7.85 -5.17
C LEU A 16 -17.22 -8.46 -6.40
N HIS A 17 -16.84 -9.73 -6.33
CA HIS A 17 -16.16 -10.43 -7.40
C HIS A 17 -16.84 -11.77 -7.64
N LEU A 18 -17.89 -11.75 -8.47
CA LEU A 18 -18.69 -12.92 -8.80
C LEU A 18 -18.91 -13.01 -10.30
N HIS A 19 -18.70 -14.22 -10.84
CA HIS A 19 -19.01 -14.54 -12.21
C HIS A 19 -20.37 -15.22 -12.30
N THR A 20 -20.97 -15.12 -13.47
CA THR A 20 -22.26 -15.73 -13.83
C THR A 20 -22.05 -16.69 -15.00
N PRO A 21 -23.08 -17.46 -15.40
CA PRO A 21 -23.01 -18.30 -16.60
C PRO A 21 -22.70 -17.57 -17.91
N ALA A 22 -22.65 -16.24 -17.91
CA ALA A 22 -22.18 -15.45 -19.05
C ALA A 22 -20.66 -15.38 -19.18
N SER A 23 -19.90 -15.63 -18.10
CA SER A 23 -18.45 -15.77 -18.18
C SER A 23 -18.08 -17.10 -18.84
N ARG A 24 -17.08 -17.09 -19.73
CA ARG A 24 -16.70 -18.26 -20.53
C ARG A 24 -16.19 -19.44 -19.68
N ASP A 25 -15.59 -19.13 -18.55
CA ASP A 25 -14.97 -20.05 -17.61
C ASP A 25 -15.87 -20.42 -16.43
N TYR A 26 -17.17 -20.08 -16.50
CA TYR A 26 -18.14 -20.56 -15.52
C TYR A 26 -18.21 -22.09 -15.55
N GLU A 27 -17.95 -22.73 -14.41
CA GLU A 27 -17.62 -24.16 -14.33
C GLU A 27 -18.87 -25.06 -14.34
N GLU A 28 -20.05 -24.52 -13.99
CA GLU A 28 -21.28 -25.29 -13.82
C GLU A 28 -22.27 -25.04 -14.99
N PRO A 29 -22.37 -25.97 -15.97
CA PRO A 29 -23.25 -25.80 -17.12
C PRO A 29 -24.73 -25.91 -16.70
N GLY A 30 -25.59 -25.11 -17.34
CA GLY A 30 -27.04 -25.17 -17.15
C GLY A 30 -27.57 -24.49 -15.89
N VAL A 31 -26.70 -23.85 -15.11
CA VAL A 31 -27.13 -22.99 -13.99
C VAL A 31 -27.91 -21.79 -14.54
N SER A 32 -29.09 -21.54 -13.96
CA SER A 32 -29.89 -20.36 -14.28
C SER A 32 -29.52 -19.17 -13.41
N TYR A 33 -29.71 -17.95 -13.91
CA TYR A 33 -29.49 -16.72 -13.13
C TYR A 33 -30.36 -16.64 -11.87
N LEU A 34 -31.54 -17.26 -11.88
CA LEU A 34 -32.39 -17.34 -10.69
C LEU A 34 -31.77 -18.24 -9.60
N GLN A 35 -31.14 -19.36 -9.98
CA GLN A 35 -30.39 -20.21 -9.02
C GLN A 35 -29.15 -19.49 -8.49
N TRP A 36 -28.47 -18.73 -9.34
CA TRP A 36 -27.36 -17.86 -8.92
C TRP A 36 -27.84 -16.85 -7.86
N MET A 37 -28.95 -16.15 -8.12
CA MET A 37 -29.53 -15.18 -7.19
C MET A 37 -30.02 -15.84 -5.89
N GLN A 38 -30.63 -17.02 -5.96
CA GLN A 38 -31.04 -17.79 -4.78
C GLN A 38 -29.82 -18.13 -3.91
N THR A 39 -28.72 -18.56 -4.54
CA THR A 39 -27.49 -18.89 -3.82
C THR A 39 -26.89 -17.67 -3.13
N VAL A 40 -26.91 -16.50 -3.77
CA VAL A 40 -26.49 -15.23 -3.16
C VAL A 40 -27.27 -14.93 -1.87
N VAL A 41 -28.61 -15.06 -1.92
CA VAL A 41 -29.48 -14.86 -0.76
C VAL A 41 -29.23 -15.91 0.33
N ASP A 42 -29.12 -17.18 -0.04
CA ASP A 42 -28.88 -18.29 0.89
C ASP A 42 -27.53 -18.14 1.62
N ARG A 43 -26.55 -17.49 0.99
CA ARG A 43 -25.24 -17.16 1.57
C ARG A 43 -25.25 -15.92 2.48
N GLY A 44 -26.40 -15.26 2.60
CA GLY A 44 -26.61 -14.08 3.44
C GLY A 44 -25.79 -12.88 3.00
N LEU A 45 -25.58 -12.69 1.70
CA LEU A 45 -24.90 -11.52 1.14
C LEU A 45 -25.89 -10.37 1.04
N ASP A 46 -25.51 -9.18 1.49
CA ASP A 46 -26.34 -7.97 1.43
C ASP A 46 -26.06 -7.14 0.16
N ILE A 47 -24.82 -7.14 -0.32
CA ILE A 47 -24.40 -6.44 -1.55
C ILE A 47 -23.52 -7.36 -2.39
N VAL A 48 -23.84 -7.52 -3.66
CA VAL A 48 -23.03 -8.27 -4.62
C VAL A 48 -22.77 -7.48 -5.88
N ALA A 49 -21.71 -7.81 -6.61
CA ALA A 49 -21.50 -7.30 -7.97
C ALA A 49 -21.38 -8.46 -8.95
N ILE A 50 -22.02 -8.30 -10.12
CA ILE A 50 -21.80 -9.20 -11.27
C ILE A 50 -20.61 -8.65 -12.04
N THR A 51 -19.52 -9.41 -12.09
CA THR A 51 -18.24 -8.98 -12.65
C THR A 51 -17.70 -10.00 -13.65
N ASP A 52 -18.53 -10.40 -14.61
CA ASP A 52 -18.11 -11.33 -15.67
C ASP A 52 -16.89 -10.80 -16.46
N HIS A 53 -16.05 -11.69 -16.97
CA HIS A 53 -14.85 -11.33 -17.74
C HIS A 53 -15.15 -10.55 -19.02
N ASN A 54 -14.78 -9.28 -19.07
CA ASN A 54 -14.86 -8.42 -20.26
C ASN A 54 -16.27 -8.35 -20.91
N THR A 55 -17.32 -8.66 -20.16
CA THR A 55 -18.70 -8.69 -20.64
C THR A 55 -19.67 -8.17 -19.58
N VAL A 56 -20.84 -7.75 -20.03
CA VAL A 56 -22.00 -7.43 -19.19
C VAL A 56 -23.22 -8.28 -19.55
N ALA A 57 -23.00 -9.40 -20.25
CA ALA A 57 -24.07 -10.27 -20.70
C ALA A 57 -24.86 -10.90 -19.53
N GLY A 58 -24.23 -11.19 -18.39
CA GLY A 58 -24.90 -11.74 -17.21
C GLY A 58 -25.94 -10.79 -16.64
N ILE A 59 -25.54 -9.55 -16.32
CA ILE A 59 -26.47 -8.52 -15.82
C ILE A 59 -27.52 -8.15 -16.89
N SER A 60 -27.15 -8.14 -18.17
CA SER A 60 -28.08 -7.92 -19.28
C SER A 60 -29.15 -9.00 -19.35
N ALA A 61 -28.78 -10.27 -19.19
CA ALA A 61 -29.71 -11.39 -19.20
C ALA A 61 -30.71 -11.33 -18.04
N ILE A 62 -30.24 -11.01 -16.83
CA ILE A 62 -31.11 -10.84 -15.65
C ILE A 62 -32.12 -9.72 -15.88
N ARG A 63 -31.65 -8.54 -16.29
CA ARG A 63 -32.54 -7.38 -16.53
C ARG A 63 -33.54 -7.66 -17.64
N ARG A 64 -33.11 -8.27 -18.76
CA ARG A 64 -34.00 -8.64 -19.86
C ARG A 64 -35.07 -9.63 -19.43
N GLU A 65 -34.72 -10.60 -18.60
CA GLU A 65 -35.69 -11.57 -18.06
C GLU A 65 -36.73 -10.89 -17.16
N LEU A 66 -36.29 -10.02 -16.24
CA LEU A 66 -37.17 -9.24 -15.37
C LEU A 66 -38.10 -8.31 -16.14
N ASP A 67 -37.56 -7.59 -17.14
CA ASP A 67 -38.33 -6.70 -18.00
C ASP A 67 -39.39 -7.47 -18.79
N TRP A 68 -39.01 -8.61 -19.36
CA TRP A 68 -39.92 -9.48 -20.10
C TRP A 68 -41.07 -10.01 -19.23
N LEU A 69 -40.74 -10.56 -18.05
CA LEU A 69 -41.74 -11.08 -17.12
C LEU A 69 -42.66 -9.96 -16.61
N THR A 70 -42.12 -8.77 -16.32
CA THR A 70 -42.91 -7.61 -15.88
C THR A 70 -43.84 -7.10 -16.99
N GLN A 71 -43.40 -7.13 -18.25
CA GLN A 71 -44.27 -6.80 -19.39
C GLN A 71 -45.39 -7.82 -19.58
N LEU A 72 -45.11 -9.12 -19.44
CA LEU A 72 -46.14 -10.15 -19.49
C LEU A 72 -47.16 -10.00 -18.36
N GLU A 73 -46.71 -9.63 -17.15
CA GLU A 73 -47.60 -9.33 -16.03
C GLU A 73 -48.54 -8.17 -16.34
N ALA A 74 -47.99 -7.06 -16.84
CA ALA A 74 -48.76 -5.87 -17.20
C ALA A 74 -49.81 -6.15 -18.29
N GLN A 75 -49.54 -7.12 -19.17
CA GLN A 75 -50.47 -7.57 -20.21
C GLN A 75 -51.46 -8.64 -19.73
N GLY A 76 -51.34 -9.14 -18.49
CA GLY A 76 -52.15 -10.25 -17.98
C GLY A 76 -51.88 -11.58 -18.69
N ARG A 77 -50.66 -11.78 -19.21
CA ARG A 77 -50.26 -12.92 -20.06
C ARG A 77 -49.32 -13.91 -19.39
N LEU A 78 -49.01 -13.73 -18.10
CA LEU A 78 -48.17 -14.66 -17.36
C LEU A 78 -48.82 -16.05 -17.26
N THR A 79 -48.04 -17.08 -17.57
CA THR A 79 -48.38 -18.44 -17.16
C THR A 79 -48.18 -18.62 -15.64
N PRO A 80 -48.78 -19.65 -15.01
CA PRO A 80 -48.57 -19.92 -13.58
C PRO A 80 -47.09 -20.10 -13.21
N GLN A 81 -46.29 -20.70 -14.10
CA GLN A 81 -44.86 -20.89 -13.88
C GLN A 81 -44.08 -19.58 -13.95
N GLU A 82 -44.38 -18.72 -14.93
CA GLU A 82 -43.74 -17.40 -15.06
C GLU A 82 -44.15 -16.47 -13.92
N GLN A 83 -45.39 -16.59 -13.44
CA GLN A 83 -45.87 -15.83 -12.28
C GLN A 83 -45.09 -16.19 -11.01
N GLU A 84 -44.87 -17.48 -10.77
CA GLU A 84 -44.04 -17.91 -9.63
C GLU A 84 -42.58 -17.47 -9.81
N ARG A 85 -42.04 -17.60 -11.03
CA ARG A 85 -40.67 -17.17 -11.34
C ARG A 85 -40.46 -15.68 -11.10
N LEU A 86 -41.41 -14.83 -11.52
CA LEU A 86 -41.36 -13.38 -11.27
C LEU A 86 -41.51 -13.04 -9.78
N ARG A 87 -42.36 -13.79 -9.07
CA ARG A 87 -42.50 -13.66 -7.60
C ARG A 87 -41.17 -13.94 -6.91
N THR A 88 -40.53 -15.07 -7.22
CA THR A 88 -39.22 -15.44 -6.65
C THR A 88 -38.17 -14.38 -6.97
N TRP A 89 -38.09 -13.90 -8.21
CA TRP A 89 -37.17 -12.81 -8.59
C TRP A 89 -37.35 -11.56 -7.73
N ARG A 90 -38.60 -11.11 -7.52
CA ARG A 90 -38.91 -9.94 -6.70
C ARG A 90 -38.59 -10.18 -5.22
N GLU A 91 -38.89 -11.35 -4.70
CA GLU A 91 -38.60 -11.73 -3.31
C GLU A 91 -37.09 -11.74 -3.02
N LEU A 92 -36.29 -12.32 -3.92
CA LEU A 92 -34.83 -12.35 -3.79
C LEU A 92 -34.21 -10.97 -4.04
N GLY A 93 -34.67 -10.25 -5.08
CA GLY A 93 -34.16 -8.93 -5.45
C GLY A 93 -34.36 -7.84 -4.39
N ASN A 94 -35.34 -8.01 -3.50
CA ASN A 94 -35.57 -7.10 -2.38
C ASN A 94 -34.64 -7.35 -1.18
N GLN A 95 -33.90 -8.46 -1.16
CA GLN A 95 -33.03 -8.83 -0.04
C GLN A 95 -31.57 -8.42 -0.26
N VAL A 96 -31.15 -8.22 -1.51
CA VAL A 96 -29.73 -8.02 -1.87
C VAL A 96 -29.60 -6.92 -2.90
N LEU A 97 -28.67 -6.00 -2.67
CA LEU A 97 -28.27 -5.04 -3.69
C LEU A 97 -27.35 -5.71 -4.70
N VAL A 98 -27.80 -5.83 -5.95
CA VAL A 98 -27.00 -6.35 -7.07
C VAL A 98 -26.45 -5.19 -7.89
N LEU A 99 -25.12 -5.05 -7.92
CA LEU A 99 -24.43 -4.00 -8.65
C LEU A 99 -23.97 -4.50 -10.03
N PRO A 100 -24.21 -3.73 -11.11
CA PRO A 100 -23.65 -4.01 -12.42
C PRO A 100 -22.13 -3.76 -12.42
N GLY A 101 -21.38 -4.64 -13.05
CA GLY A 101 -19.95 -4.47 -13.24
C GLY A 101 -19.39 -5.41 -14.31
N PHE A 102 -18.06 -5.47 -14.36
CA PHE A 102 -17.30 -6.42 -15.17
C PHE A 102 -15.89 -6.56 -14.59
N GLU A 103 -15.25 -7.72 -14.80
CA GLU A 103 -13.82 -7.90 -14.58
C GLU A 103 -13.09 -7.65 -15.90
N PHE A 104 -12.39 -6.52 -15.98
CA PHE A 104 -11.65 -6.11 -17.17
C PHE A 104 -10.23 -6.66 -17.16
N THR A 105 -9.83 -7.26 -18.28
CA THR A 105 -8.46 -7.72 -18.52
C THR A 105 -7.66 -6.62 -19.24
N ALA A 106 -6.82 -5.92 -18.49
CA ALA A 106 -5.91 -4.88 -18.98
C ALA A 106 -4.69 -5.47 -19.68
N THR A 107 -3.86 -4.61 -20.28
CA THR A 107 -2.57 -5.00 -20.89
C THR A 107 -1.76 -5.88 -19.93
N PHE A 108 -1.08 -6.90 -20.46
CA PHE A 108 -0.36 -7.94 -19.71
C PHE A 108 -1.24 -8.90 -18.89
N GLY A 109 -2.58 -8.85 -19.10
CA GLY A 109 -3.51 -9.78 -18.48
C GLY A 109 -3.91 -9.40 -17.06
N PHE A 110 -3.74 -8.15 -16.64
CA PHE A 110 -4.12 -7.74 -15.29
C PHE A 110 -5.63 -7.58 -15.14
N HIS A 111 -6.18 -8.06 -14.05
CA HIS A 111 -7.62 -7.96 -13.81
C HIS A 111 -7.99 -6.78 -12.93
N ILE A 112 -9.04 -6.07 -13.34
CA ILE A 112 -9.55 -4.87 -12.68
C ILE A 112 -11.07 -4.99 -12.62
N LEU A 113 -11.64 -4.93 -11.42
CA LEU A 113 -13.08 -4.85 -11.25
C LEU A 113 -13.54 -3.41 -11.47
N ALA A 114 -14.56 -3.26 -12.32
CA ALA A 114 -15.30 -2.04 -12.52
C ALA A 114 -16.73 -2.25 -12.04
N ILE A 115 -17.15 -1.57 -10.98
CA ILE A 115 -18.47 -1.73 -10.37
C ILE A 115 -19.21 -0.40 -10.40
N PHE A 116 -20.46 -0.40 -10.84
CA PHE A 116 -21.21 0.81 -11.15
C PHE A 116 -22.51 0.92 -10.35
N PRO A 117 -23.12 2.12 -10.29
CA PRO A 117 -24.44 2.28 -9.70
C PRO A 117 -25.50 1.35 -10.32
N PRO A 118 -26.49 0.88 -9.53
CA PRO A 118 -27.50 -0.10 -9.97
C PRO A 118 -28.35 0.34 -11.16
N GLU A 119 -28.47 1.65 -11.39
CA GLU A 119 -29.17 2.28 -12.50
C GLU A 119 -28.35 2.38 -13.80
N THR A 120 -27.06 2.05 -13.76
CA THR A 120 -26.18 2.14 -14.93
C THR A 120 -26.67 1.20 -16.04
N SER A 121 -26.96 1.76 -17.21
CA SER A 121 -27.54 1.01 -18.32
C SER A 121 -26.55 0.04 -18.96
N VAL A 122 -27.05 -1.07 -19.51
CA VAL A 122 -26.20 -2.06 -20.23
C VAL A 122 -25.41 -1.39 -21.36
N ARG A 123 -26.05 -0.49 -22.13
CA ARG A 123 -25.40 0.25 -23.22
C ARG A 123 -24.23 1.12 -22.75
N GLN A 124 -24.35 1.72 -21.56
CA GLN A 124 -23.28 2.52 -20.99
C GLN A 124 -22.10 1.64 -20.58
N LEU A 125 -22.36 0.47 -20.01
CA LEU A 125 -21.30 -0.49 -19.64
C LEU A 125 -20.58 -1.04 -20.89
N GLU A 126 -21.32 -1.40 -21.93
CA GLU A 126 -20.77 -1.81 -23.24
C GLU A 126 -19.92 -0.69 -23.85
N HIS A 127 -20.39 0.56 -23.77
CA HIS A 127 -19.63 1.72 -24.24
C HIS A 127 -18.29 1.85 -23.50
N ILE A 128 -18.27 1.68 -22.17
CA ILE A 128 -17.04 1.72 -21.37
C ILE A 128 -16.07 0.60 -21.79
N LEU A 129 -16.56 -0.64 -21.97
CA LEU A 129 -15.73 -1.75 -22.44
C LEU A 129 -15.11 -1.47 -23.83
N LEU A 130 -15.88 -0.86 -24.75
CA LEU A 130 -15.36 -0.41 -26.04
C LEU A 130 -14.32 0.72 -25.90
N THR A 131 -14.51 1.65 -24.96
CA THR A 131 -13.52 2.70 -24.64
C THR A 131 -12.22 2.08 -24.12
N LEU A 132 -12.31 1.03 -23.30
CA LEU A 132 -11.19 0.21 -22.81
C LEU A 132 -10.57 -0.72 -23.86
N LYS A 133 -11.00 -0.59 -25.13
CA LYS A 133 -10.51 -1.34 -26.29
C LYS A 133 -10.79 -2.83 -26.24
N VAL A 134 -11.81 -3.26 -25.48
CA VAL A 134 -12.33 -4.63 -25.60
C VAL A 134 -12.94 -4.79 -27.00
N PRO A 135 -12.52 -5.78 -27.81
CA PRO A 135 -13.10 -5.99 -29.13
C PRO A 135 -14.60 -6.31 -29.03
N ALA A 136 -15.40 -5.74 -29.94
CA ALA A 136 -16.85 -5.93 -29.93
C ALA A 136 -17.26 -7.42 -29.96
N SER A 137 -16.52 -8.27 -30.68
CA SER A 137 -16.77 -9.72 -30.73
C SER A 137 -16.54 -10.45 -29.40
N LYS A 138 -15.79 -9.85 -28.48
CA LYS A 138 -15.50 -10.42 -27.16
C LYS A 138 -16.51 -10.02 -26.09
N LEU A 139 -17.29 -8.96 -26.35
CA LEU A 139 -18.33 -8.50 -25.43
C LEU A 139 -19.41 -9.57 -25.20
N ASP A 140 -19.71 -10.38 -26.20
CA ASP A 140 -20.73 -11.44 -26.08
C ASP A 140 -20.18 -12.76 -25.50
N GLU A 141 -18.86 -12.97 -25.55
CA GLU A 141 -18.23 -14.25 -25.22
C GLU A 141 -17.78 -14.39 -23.76
N GLY A 142 -17.62 -13.28 -23.02
CA GLY A 142 -17.12 -13.34 -21.65
C GLY A 142 -15.68 -13.86 -21.54
N SER A 143 -14.82 -13.47 -22.50
CA SER A 143 -13.47 -14.05 -22.67
C SER A 143 -12.50 -13.55 -21.60
N THR A 144 -11.77 -14.46 -20.94
CA THR A 144 -10.66 -14.18 -20.00
C THR A 144 -9.44 -13.55 -20.68
N GLU A 145 -9.32 -13.71 -21.99
CA GLU A 145 -8.25 -13.15 -22.79
C GLU A 145 -8.82 -12.14 -23.79
N THR A 146 -8.40 -10.89 -23.64
CA THR A 146 -8.63 -9.81 -24.60
C THR A 146 -7.25 -9.24 -24.93
N GLY A 147 -6.83 -9.30 -26.21
CA GLY A 147 -5.44 -9.05 -26.66
C GLY A 147 -4.79 -7.73 -26.17
N ALA A 148 -4.56 -6.76 -27.06
CA ALA A 148 -3.96 -5.47 -26.69
C ALA A 148 -5.04 -4.49 -26.21
N THR A 149 -5.53 -4.68 -24.99
CA THR A 149 -6.44 -3.74 -24.32
C THR A 149 -5.68 -2.59 -23.65
N THR A 150 -6.43 -1.64 -23.08
CA THR A 150 -5.89 -0.50 -22.34
C THR A 150 -5.00 -0.91 -21.14
N ASP A 151 -3.99 -0.10 -20.82
CA ASP A 151 -3.11 -0.32 -19.67
C ASP A 151 -3.83 -0.06 -18.33
N VAL A 152 -3.25 -0.55 -17.24
CA VAL A 152 -3.86 -0.52 -15.89
C VAL A 152 -4.23 0.88 -15.43
N LEU A 153 -3.33 1.87 -15.57
CA LEU A 153 -3.55 3.22 -15.05
C LEU A 153 -4.61 3.96 -15.87
N THR A 154 -4.56 3.81 -17.19
CA THR A 154 -5.59 4.38 -18.07
C THR A 154 -6.95 3.73 -17.81
N ALA A 155 -7.00 2.42 -17.56
CA ALA A 155 -8.23 1.72 -17.22
C ALA A 155 -8.84 2.24 -15.91
N TYR A 156 -8.04 2.43 -14.86
CA TYR A 156 -8.51 3.03 -13.61
C TYR A 156 -9.14 4.39 -13.83
N ARG A 157 -8.47 5.25 -14.60
CA ARG A 157 -8.98 6.59 -14.90
C ARG A 157 -10.30 6.54 -15.66
N ILE A 158 -10.40 5.74 -16.73
CA ILE A 158 -11.63 5.61 -17.54
C ILE A 158 -12.81 5.12 -16.69
N ILE A 159 -12.60 4.06 -15.89
CA ILE A 159 -13.65 3.50 -15.03
C ILE A 159 -14.10 4.54 -14.00
N ARG A 160 -13.14 5.24 -13.39
CA ARG A 160 -13.41 6.27 -12.38
C ARG A 160 -14.17 7.47 -12.95
N GLU A 161 -13.77 7.97 -14.12
CA GLU A 161 -14.44 9.06 -14.84
C GLU A 161 -15.87 8.66 -15.25
N ALA A 162 -16.11 7.39 -15.55
CA ALA A 162 -17.43 6.84 -15.85
C ALA A 162 -18.32 6.63 -14.60
N GLY A 163 -17.84 6.99 -13.40
CA GLY A 163 -18.58 6.88 -12.15
C GLY A 163 -18.46 5.54 -11.43
N GLY A 164 -17.61 4.63 -11.92
CA GLY A 164 -17.41 3.31 -11.32
C GLY A 164 -16.50 3.33 -10.08
N LEU A 165 -16.62 2.29 -9.27
CA LEU A 165 -15.61 1.87 -8.30
C LEU A 165 -14.53 1.06 -9.02
N VAL A 166 -13.28 1.38 -8.70
CA VAL A 166 -12.10 0.73 -9.29
C VAL A 166 -11.44 -0.14 -8.23
N ILE A 167 -11.45 -1.45 -8.43
CA ILE A 167 -10.82 -2.40 -7.52
C ILE A 167 -9.80 -3.24 -8.30
N ALA A 168 -8.57 -3.29 -7.82
CA ALA A 168 -7.58 -4.21 -8.36
C ALA A 168 -7.93 -5.64 -7.91
N ALA A 169 -8.37 -6.48 -8.84
CA ALA A 169 -8.82 -7.83 -8.58
C ALA A 169 -7.66 -8.69 -8.07
N HIS A 170 -7.95 -9.56 -7.10
CA HIS A 170 -7.04 -10.57 -6.51
C HIS A 170 -5.55 -10.18 -6.58
N ALA A 171 -5.22 -8.98 -6.10
CA ALA A 171 -3.99 -8.25 -6.42
C ALA A 171 -2.71 -9.03 -6.11
N ASN A 172 -2.74 -9.96 -5.15
CA ASN A 172 -1.61 -10.81 -4.76
C ASN A 172 -1.60 -12.23 -5.37
N SER A 173 -2.50 -12.52 -6.31
CA SER A 173 -2.66 -13.80 -7.00
C SER A 173 -2.44 -13.65 -8.51
N THR A 174 -2.57 -14.74 -9.26
CA THR A 174 -2.48 -14.76 -10.73
C THR A 174 -3.34 -13.65 -11.36
N HIS A 175 -2.82 -12.93 -12.35
CA HIS A 175 -3.45 -11.75 -12.98
C HIS A 175 -3.64 -10.53 -12.06
N GLY A 176 -3.13 -10.57 -10.82
CA GLY A 176 -3.14 -9.44 -9.89
C GLY A 176 -1.99 -8.46 -10.10
N VAL A 177 -2.25 -7.17 -9.88
CA VAL A 177 -1.27 -6.08 -10.09
C VAL A 177 -0.09 -6.07 -9.10
N ALA A 178 -0.17 -6.85 -8.01
CA ALA A 178 0.83 -6.93 -6.95
C ALA A 178 1.40 -8.36 -6.77
N MET A 179 1.38 -9.18 -7.82
CA MET A 179 1.98 -10.52 -7.83
C MET A 179 3.46 -10.51 -7.37
N ARG A 180 3.85 -11.49 -6.56
CA ARG A 180 5.23 -11.61 -6.02
C ARG A 180 6.26 -12.04 -7.07
N ASN A 181 5.86 -12.77 -8.11
CA ASN A 181 6.79 -13.44 -9.04
C ASN A 181 6.67 -13.00 -10.52
N PHE A 182 5.95 -11.91 -10.80
CA PHE A 182 5.88 -11.37 -12.17
C PHE A 182 7.02 -10.37 -12.40
N PRO A 183 7.76 -10.43 -13.53
CA PRO A 183 8.93 -9.60 -13.84
C PRO A 183 8.56 -8.14 -14.18
N PHE A 184 7.92 -7.43 -13.25
CA PHE A 184 7.75 -5.99 -13.32
C PHE A 184 8.65 -5.29 -12.30
N GLY A 185 9.22 -4.16 -12.72
CA GLY A 185 9.82 -3.19 -11.83
C GLY A 185 8.86 -2.77 -10.75
N GLY A 186 9.28 -2.71 -9.50
CA GLY A 186 8.29 -2.43 -8.45
C GLY A 186 7.91 -0.95 -8.33
N GLN A 187 8.53 -0.03 -9.09
CA GLN A 187 7.88 1.27 -9.38
C GLN A 187 6.54 1.08 -10.07
N THR A 188 6.43 0.13 -11.00
CA THR A 188 5.16 -0.20 -11.66
C THR A 188 4.16 -0.76 -10.65
N LYS A 189 4.59 -1.62 -9.73
CA LYS A 189 3.72 -2.14 -8.66
C LYS A 189 3.23 -1.03 -7.74
N ILE A 190 4.11 -0.10 -7.35
CA ILE A 190 3.74 1.06 -6.54
C ILE A 190 2.74 1.92 -7.33
N ALA A 191 3.02 2.24 -8.59
CA ALA A 191 2.11 3.01 -9.43
C ALA A 191 0.72 2.35 -9.51
N TYR A 192 0.64 1.05 -9.80
CA TYR A 192 -0.63 0.34 -9.89
C TYR A 192 -1.38 0.25 -8.55
N THR A 193 -0.67 0.09 -7.43
CA THR A 193 -1.32 -0.11 -6.13
C THR A 193 -1.58 1.18 -5.35
N GLN A 194 -1.01 2.31 -5.78
CA GLN A 194 -1.13 3.61 -5.10
C GLN A 194 -1.82 4.68 -5.96
N ASP A 195 -2.18 4.37 -7.21
CA ASP A 195 -2.84 5.30 -8.13
C ASP A 195 -4.09 5.96 -7.51
N PRO A 196 -4.24 7.29 -7.59
CA PRO A 196 -5.35 8.01 -6.95
C PRO A 196 -6.75 7.62 -7.44
N ASN A 197 -6.88 7.00 -8.63
CA ASN A 197 -8.16 6.53 -9.15
C ASN A 197 -8.57 5.17 -8.58
N LEU A 198 -7.62 4.41 -8.01
CA LEU A 198 -7.88 3.11 -7.38
C LEU A 198 -8.60 3.30 -6.03
N ASP A 199 -9.74 2.62 -5.85
CA ASP A 199 -10.54 2.68 -4.63
C ASP A 199 -10.12 1.63 -3.59
N ALA A 200 -9.85 0.41 -4.03
CA ALA A 200 -9.48 -0.69 -3.14
C ALA A 200 -8.61 -1.75 -3.83
N LEU A 201 -7.98 -2.60 -3.00
CA LEU A 201 -7.23 -3.78 -3.43
C LEU A 201 -7.98 -5.02 -2.94
N GLU A 202 -8.38 -5.90 -3.85
CA GLU A 202 -8.86 -7.22 -3.45
C GLU A 202 -7.66 -8.13 -3.17
N VAL A 203 -7.60 -8.74 -1.99
CA VAL A 203 -6.50 -9.63 -1.60
C VAL A 203 -7.03 -10.99 -1.17
N THR A 204 -6.30 -12.04 -1.52
CA THR A 204 -6.73 -13.43 -1.28
C THR A 204 -6.43 -13.95 0.14
N ASP A 205 -5.78 -13.13 0.99
CA ASP A 205 -5.21 -13.52 2.27
C ASP A 205 -5.50 -12.51 3.41
N LEU A 206 -6.60 -11.76 3.34
CA LEU A 206 -7.00 -10.78 4.35
C LEU A 206 -7.36 -11.42 5.70
N ASP A 207 -7.83 -12.67 5.68
CA ASP A 207 -8.17 -13.48 6.85
C ASP A 207 -6.94 -14.03 7.58
N ARG A 208 -5.74 -13.94 6.97
CA ARG A 208 -4.50 -14.42 7.59
C ARG A 208 -4.01 -13.45 8.66
N LEU A 209 -3.86 -13.98 9.88
CA LEU A 209 -3.36 -13.25 11.04
C LEU A 209 -1.88 -12.80 10.92
N SER A 210 -1.08 -13.47 10.08
CA SER A 210 0.32 -13.10 9.84
C SER A 210 0.65 -13.13 8.35
N ARG A 211 1.57 -12.26 7.92
CA ARG A 211 2.06 -12.14 6.53
C ARG A 211 0.99 -11.83 5.46
N SER A 212 -0.15 -11.28 5.86
CA SER A 212 -1.18 -10.80 4.93
C SER A 212 -0.66 -9.67 4.03
N THR A 213 -1.04 -9.70 2.75
CA THR A 213 -0.74 -8.64 1.79
C THR A 213 -1.24 -7.27 2.24
N ALA A 214 -2.34 -7.20 3.02
CA ALA A 214 -2.89 -5.92 3.47
C ALA A 214 -1.91 -5.07 4.31
N ARG A 215 -0.91 -5.71 4.95
CA ARG A 215 0.12 -5.02 5.75
C ARG A 215 1.04 -4.13 4.91
N PHE A 216 1.18 -4.39 3.62
CA PHE A 216 1.97 -3.56 2.71
C PHE A 216 1.28 -2.23 2.42
N PHE A 217 -0.05 -2.25 2.37
CA PHE A 217 -0.89 -1.13 1.97
C PHE A 217 -1.55 -0.45 3.17
N ASN A 218 -1.00 -0.63 4.37
CA ASN A 218 -1.48 0.00 5.60
C ASN A 218 -0.95 1.45 5.80
N GLY A 219 -0.09 1.93 4.90
CA GLY A 219 0.53 3.26 4.96
C GLY A 219 1.79 3.37 5.84
N SER A 220 2.29 2.25 6.41
CA SER A 220 3.49 2.28 7.25
C SER A 220 4.80 2.14 6.48
N LYS A 221 4.75 1.71 5.21
CA LYS A 221 5.92 1.56 4.35
C LYS A 221 6.14 2.84 3.54
N ALA A 222 7.37 3.31 3.43
CA ALA A 222 7.70 4.56 2.73
C ALA A 222 7.35 4.49 1.23
N GLU A 223 7.47 3.30 0.64
CA GLU A 223 7.17 3.00 -0.77
C GLU A 223 5.66 2.93 -1.04
N TYR A 224 4.85 2.67 -0.01
CA TYR A 224 3.39 2.57 -0.08
C TYR A 224 2.73 3.54 0.91
N PRO A 225 2.93 4.86 0.73
CA PRO A 225 2.52 5.87 1.71
C PRO A 225 1.00 6.06 1.76
N ARG A 226 0.27 5.71 0.70
CA ARG A 226 -1.19 5.77 0.67
C ARG A 226 -1.77 4.48 1.23
N ARG A 227 -2.36 4.59 2.42
CA ARG A 227 -3.17 3.53 3.01
C ARG A 227 -4.35 3.20 2.10
N MET A 228 -4.52 1.93 1.76
CA MET A 228 -5.59 1.42 0.90
C MET A 228 -6.61 0.61 1.69
N HIS A 229 -7.85 0.58 1.21
CA HIS A 229 -8.80 -0.44 1.65
C HIS A 229 -8.43 -1.78 1.01
N CYS A 230 -8.35 -2.83 1.82
CA CYS A 230 -8.18 -4.19 1.34
C CYS A 230 -9.49 -4.98 1.55
N LEU A 231 -9.94 -5.64 0.50
CA LEU A 231 -11.18 -6.41 0.45
C LEU A 231 -10.86 -7.87 0.11
N GLN A 232 -11.85 -8.73 0.23
CA GLN A 232 -11.84 -10.08 -0.35
C GLN A 232 -13.11 -10.31 -1.18
N GLY A 233 -12.96 -10.99 -2.31
CA GLY A 233 -14.05 -11.56 -3.09
C GLY A 233 -13.83 -13.06 -3.28
N SER A 234 -14.90 -13.77 -3.60
CA SER A 234 -14.84 -15.23 -3.81
C SER A 234 -14.27 -15.60 -5.17
N ASP A 235 -14.35 -14.69 -6.16
CA ASP A 235 -13.97 -14.96 -7.55
C ASP A 235 -14.66 -16.25 -8.05
N ALA A 236 -15.95 -16.37 -7.68
CA ALA A 236 -16.70 -17.60 -7.82
C ALA A 236 -17.18 -17.81 -9.26
N HIS A 237 -16.78 -18.95 -9.82
CA HIS A 237 -17.18 -19.43 -11.14
C HIS A 237 -18.23 -20.55 -11.06
N ARG A 238 -18.88 -20.66 -9.90
CA ARG A 238 -19.80 -21.75 -9.55
C ARG A 238 -20.62 -21.39 -8.31
N LEU A 239 -21.72 -22.10 -8.08
CA LEU A 239 -22.63 -21.78 -6.97
C LEU A 239 -22.02 -22.11 -5.59
N THR A 240 -21.43 -23.29 -5.44
CA THR A 240 -20.87 -23.79 -4.17
C THR A 240 -19.44 -24.27 -4.35
N ALA A 241 -18.57 -24.13 -3.33
CA ALA A 241 -17.18 -24.62 -3.40
C ALA A 241 -17.07 -26.06 -3.89
N ASP A 242 -15.98 -26.35 -4.60
CA ASP A 242 -15.66 -27.71 -5.04
C ASP A 242 -15.32 -28.60 -3.84
N PRO A 243 -16.09 -29.67 -3.56
CA PRO A 243 -15.73 -30.63 -2.51
C PRO A 243 -14.38 -31.31 -2.77
N ARG A 244 -13.94 -31.40 -4.02
CA ARG A 244 -12.67 -32.05 -4.43
C ARG A 244 -11.50 -31.08 -4.51
N ASN A 245 -11.76 -29.79 -4.66
CA ASN A 245 -10.73 -28.76 -4.75
C ASN A 245 -11.11 -27.54 -3.91
N PRO A 246 -10.73 -27.50 -2.62
CA PRO A 246 -11.08 -26.40 -1.71
C PRO A 246 -10.57 -25.02 -2.12
N LYS A 247 -9.71 -24.92 -3.15
CA LYS A 247 -9.26 -23.65 -3.73
C LYS A 247 -10.28 -23.06 -4.72
N ARG A 248 -11.20 -23.87 -5.24
CA ARG A 248 -12.30 -23.45 -6.11
C ARG A 248 -13.49 -23.07 -5.25
N LEU A 249 -13.59 -21.77 -4.98
CA LEU A 249 -14.63 -21.18 -4.16
C LEU A 249 -15.96 -21.11 -4.91
N GLY A 250 -17.06 -21.17 -4.18
CA GLY A 250 -18.38 -20.78 -4.64
C GLY A 250 -18.78 -19.41 -4.10
N ILE A 251 -19.99 -18.99 -4.48
CA ILE A 251 -20.54 -17.69 -4.12
C ILE A 251 -20.47 -17.48 -2.60
N GLY A 252 -19.86 -16.37 -2.17
CA GLY A 252 -19.80 -15.97 -0.76
C GLY A 252 -18.89 -16.81 0.13
N ASP A 253 -18.10 -17.75 -0.41
CA ASP A 253 -17.12 -18.52 0.37
C ASP A 253 -15.93 -17.66 0.85
N ARG A 254 -15.70 -16.53 0.17
CA ARG A 254 -14.81 -15.47 0.65
C ARG A 254 -15.51 -14.13 0.45
N ALA A 255 -15.95 -13.54 1.54
CA ALA A 255 -16.70 -12.29 1.55
C ALA A 255 -16.03 -11.24 2.45
N THR A 256 -16.43 -9.99 2.26
CA THR A 256 -16.01 -8.86 3.10
C THR A 256 -17.22 -8.36 3.89
N GLU A 257 -17.00 -7.82 5.09
CA GLU A 257 -18.00 -7.05 5.81
C GLU A 257 -17.64 -5.57 5.81
N VAL A 258 -18.63 -4.73 5.51
CA VAL A 258 -18.50 -3.26 5.48
C VAL A 258 -19.51 -2.60 6.40
N LEU A 259 -19.08 -1.58 7.16
CA LEU A 259 -19.93 -0.84 8.08
C LEU A 259 -20.49 0.42 7.37
N LEU A 260 -21.73 0.32 6.91
CA LEU A 260 -22.43 1.36 6.14
C LEU A 260 -23.62 1.91 6.90
N GLU A 261 -24.08 3.09 6.50
CA GLU A 261 -25.34 3.67 6.99
C GLU A 261 -26.54 3.00 6.30
N GLU A 262 -26.42 2.76 4.99
CA GLU A 262 -27.40 2.06 4.16
C GLU A 262 -26.68 1.19 3.11
N PRO A 263 -27.28 0.10 2.62
CA PRO A 263 -26.68 -0.75 1.60
C PRO A 263 -26.92 -0.13 0.22
N THR A 264 -26.23 0.96 -0.10
CA THR A 264 -26.29 1.61 -1.41
C THR A 264 -24.91 1.68 -2.07
N PHE A 265 -24.88 1.87 -3.39
CA PHE A 265 -23.63 2.08 -4.12
C PHE A 265 -22.89 3.32 -3.59
N GLU A 266 -23.60 4.41 -3.33
CA GLU A 266 -23.01 5.68 -2.86
C GLU A 266 -22.37 5.52 -1.49
N ALA A 267 -23.01 4.79 -0.57
CA ALA A 267 -22.48 4.52 0.74
C ALA A 267 -21.21 3.67 0.67
N LEU A 268 -21.22 2.61 -0.16
CA LEU A 268 -20.06 1.76 -0.40
C LEU A 268 -18.91 2.55 -1.05
N ALA A 269 -19.21 3.33 -2.09
CA ALA A 269 -18.22 4.15 -2.78
C ALA A 269 -17.63 5.23 -1.86
N ALA A 270 -18.46 5.90 -1.06
CA ALA A 270 -18.00 6.87 -0.08
C ALA A 270 -17.10 6.23 0.98
N LEU A 271 -17.41 5.01 1.44
CA LEU A 271 -16.57 4.26 2.36
C LEU A 271 -15.20 3.96 1.74
N LEU A 272 -15.16 3.32 0.57
CA LEU A 272 -13.92 2.90 -0.09
C LEU A 272 -13.05 4.10 -0.55
N ARG A 273 -13.65 5.29 -0.71
CA ARG A 273 -12.92 6.54 -1.01
C ARG A 273 -12.49 7.30 0.25
N SER A 274 -12.97 6.90 1.42
CA SER A 274 -12.66 7.56 2.69
C SER A 274 -11.42 6.98 3.37
N LYS A 275 -10.97 7.63 4.44
CA LYS A 275 -9.92 7.13 5.34
C LYS A 275 -10.45 6.26 6.49
N HIS A 276 -11.68 5.75 6.40
CA HIS A 276 -12.33 4.93 7.44
C HIS A 276 -12.03 3.43 7.29
N PHE A 277 -10.75 3.08 7.36
CA PHE A 277 -10.26 1.70 7.14
C PHE A 277 -10.74 0.69 8.20
N ASP A 278 -11.20 1.16 9.35
CA ASP A 278 -11.74 0.33 10.43
C ASP A 278 -13.18 -0.15 10.18
N ARG A 279 -13.79 0.29 9.08
CA ARG A 279 -15.15 -0.09 8.65
C ARG A 279 -15.16 -1.19 7.58
N VAL A 280 -14.02 -1.82 7.33
CA VAL A 280 -13.84 -2.91 6.38
C VAL A 280 -13.13 -4.04 7.08
N ARG A 281 -13.64 -5.26 6.98
CA ARG A 281 -13.02 -6.46 7.56
C ARG A 281 -13.39 -7.72 6.77
N PRO A 282 -12.63 -8.82 6.87
CA PRO A 282 -13.08 -10.13 6.39
C PRO A 282 -14.45 -10.49 6.97
N ALA A 283 -15.32 -11.10 6.17
CA ALA A 283 -16.59 -11.61 6.67
C ALA A 283 -16.36 -12.69 7.72
N GLN A 284 -17.15 -12.65 8.79
CA GLN A 284 -16.97 -13.56 9.90
C GLN A 284 -17.88 -14.77 9.77
N PRO A 285 -17.41 -15.99 10.15
CA PRO A 285 -18.32 -17.08 10.43
C PRO A 285 -19.28 -16.64 11.56
N PRO A 286 -20.58 -16.96 11.47
CA PRO A 286 -21.56 -16.54 12.47
C PRO A 286 -21.20 -16.90 13.92
N ASP A 287 -20.34 -17.91 14.13
CA ASP A 287 -19.97 -18.45 15.45
C ASP A 287 -18.67 -17.87 16.06
N LYS A 288 -17.97 -16.93 15.40
CA LYS A 288 -16.76 -16.31 15.96
C LYS A 288 -16.90 -14.79 16.07
N PRO A 289 -17.04 -14.22 17.28
CA PRO A 289 -16.92 -12.78 17.45
C PRO A 289 -15.48 -12.35 17.15
N PHE A 290 -15.29 -11.66 16.03
CA PHE A 290 -14.03 -11.03 15.68
C PHE A 290 -13.86 -9.73 16.46
N ASP A 291 -12.77 -9.66 17.20
CA ASP A 291 -12.32 -8.44 17.82
C ASP A 291 -11.29 -7.76 16.91
N PRO A 292 -11.59 -6.61 16.29
CA PRO A 292 -10.62 -5.90 15.46
C PRO A 292 -9.31 -5.60 16.20
N LEU A 293 -9.37 -5.49 17.53
CA LEU A 293 -8.20 -5.26 18.35
C LEU A 293 -7.29 -6.49 18.42
N ASP A 294 -7.80 -7.71 18.26
CA ASP A 294 -6.97 -8.92 18.32
C ASP A 294 -5.99 -9.02 17.15
N VAL A 295 -6.39 -8.61 15.95
CA VAL A 295 -5.48 -8.57 14.78
C VAL A 295 -4.37 -7.56 15.01
N VAL A 296 -4.74 -6.35 15.43
CA VAL A 296 -3.80 -5.27 15.71
C VAL A 296 -2.84 -5.66 16.85
N ARG A 297 -3.34 -6.30 17.90
CA ARG A 297 -2.51 -6.76 19.03
C ARG A 297 -1.57 -7.90 18.65
N GLN A 298 -2.00 -8.81 17.78
CA GLN A 298 -1.13 -9.88 17.28
C GLN A 298 0.00 -9.33 16.41
N GLU A 299 -0.27 -8.30 15.61
CA GLU A 299 0.78 -7.58 14.90
C GLU A 299 1.78 -6.91 15.86
N GLY A 300 1.27 -6.38 16.98
CA GLY A 300 2.09 -5.78 18.03
C GLY A 300 2.59 -4.37 17.66
N PRO A 301 3.49 -3.76 18.44
CA PRO A 301 3.93 -2.39 18.17
C PRO A 301 4.65 -2.29 16.82
N THR A 302 4.42 -1.22 16.06
CA THR A 302 5.06 -0.93 14.76
C THR A 302 5.41 0.56 14.65
N LEU A 303 5.87 0.98 13.46
CA LEU A 303 6.22 2.37 13.16
C LEU A 303 5.01 3.30 13.26
N VAL A 304 3.80 2.75 13.14
CA VAL A 304 2.53 3.47 13.16
C VAL A 304 1.58 2.98 14.25
N GLN A 305 2.03 2.10 15.16
CA GLN A 305 1.19 1.69 16.29
C GLN A 305 1.95 1.37 17.58
N SER A 306 1.31 1.64 18.72
CA SER A 306 1.84 1.38 20.07
C SER A 306 0.74 0.96 21.05
N PHE A 307 1.14 0.32 22.15
CA PHE A 307 0.23 -0.26 23.14
C PHE A 307 0.65 0.11 24.56
N HIS A 308 -0.31 0.51 25.38
CA HIS A 308 -0.11 0.84 26.79
C HIS A 308 -1.17 0.17 27.64
N GLU A 309 -0.80 -0.63 28.63
CA GLU A 309 -1.79 -1.33 29.48
C GLU A 309 -2.58 -0.38 30.40
N SER A 310 -2.08 0.83 30.65
CA SER A 310 -2.71 1.81 31.55
C SER A 310 -2.13 3.21 31.34
N ALA A 311 -2.94 4.25 31.54
CA ALA A 311 -2.50 5.65 31.60
C ALA A 311 -2.16 6.13 33.02
N ALA A 312 -1.65 5.26 33.89
CA ALA A 312 -1.32 5.66 35.26
C ALA A 312 -0.16 6.66 35.27
N GLN A 313 -0.32 7.79 35.97
CA GLN A 313 0.75 8.77 36.15
C GLN A 313 1.96 8.18 36.91
N ARG A 314 1.72 7.22 37.79
CA ARG A 314 2.77 6.55 38.57
C ARG A 314 3.55 5.57 37.68
N GLY A 315 4.88 5.67 37.71
CA GLY A 315 5.78 4.75 37.01
C GLY A 315 6.06 5.12 35.54
N GLY A 316 5.84 6.38 35.13
CA GLY A 316 6.23 6.89 33.81
C GLY A 316 5.38 6.41 32.64
N LYS A 317 4.32 5.63 32.88
CA LYS A 317 3.44 5.11 31.80
C LYS A 317 2.70 6.22 31.08
N PHE A 318 2.23 7.23 31.82
CA PHE A 318 1.60 8.41 31.22
C PHE A 318 2.59 9.21 30.35
N ASP A 319 3.83 9.40 30.82
CA ASP A 319 4.86 10.06 30.01
C ASP A 319 5.25 9.26 28.77
N ALA A 320 5.23 7.92 28.84
CA ALA A 320 5.47 7.06 27.68
C ALA A 320 4.38 7.21 26.60
N ILE A 321 3.11 7.40 27.00
CA ILE A 321 2.03 7.72 26.05
C ILE A 321 2.31 9.06 25.37
N LEU A 322 2.70 10.10 26.12
CA LEU A 322 3.02 11.41 25.53
C LEU A 322 4.26 11.36 24.63
N ALA A 323 5.26 10.56 24.99
CA ALA A 323 6.44 10.32 24.16
C ALA A 323 6.05 9.66 22.83
N ASP A 324 5.16 8.66 22.85
CA ASP A 324 4.64 8.02 21.64
C ASP A 324 3.83 9.03 20.78
N ILE A 325 3.00 9.88 21.38
CA ILE A 325 2.27 10.93 20.66
C ILE A 325 3.25 11.88 19.95
N CYS A 326 4.27 12.36 20.67
CA CYS A 326 5.31 13.22 20.11
C CYS A 326 6.09 12.52 18.99
N ALA A 327 6.42 11.25 19.18
CA ALA A 327 7.14 10.44 18.19
C ALA A 327 6.34 10.27 16.89
N PHE A 328 5.05 9.90 17.00
CA PHE A 328 4.20 9.73 15.83
C PHE A 328 3.98 11.05 15.08
N ALA A 329 3.83 12.17 15.78
CA ALA A 329 3.74 13.48 15.14
C ALA A 329 5.01 13.82 14.34
N ASN A 330 6.18 13.43 14.84
CA ASN A 330 7.47 13.66 14.19
C ASN A 330 7.82 12.69 13.06
N THR A 331 7.23 11.50 13.01
CA THR A 331 7.61 10.46 12.02
C THR A 331 6.55 10.27 10.94
N ALA A 332 5.62 9.32 11.14
CA ALA A 332 4.68 8.85 10.13
C ALA A 332 3.20 8.98 10.55
N GLY A 333 2.94 9.57 11.73
CA GLY A 333 1.67 9.42 12.42
C GLY A 333 1.49 7.99 12.97
N GLY A 334 0.36 7.73 13.61
CA GLY A 334 0.07 6.39 14.14
C GLY A 334 -1.13 6.32 15.05
N VAL A 335 -1.35 5.13 15.61
CA VAL A 335 -2.43 4.81 16.52
C VAL A 335 -1.89 4.26 17.83
N ILE A 336 -2.36 4.81 18.95
CA ILE A 336 -2.00 4.38 20.30
C ILE A 336 -3.19 3.70 20.94
N TYR A 337 -3.01 2.47 21.42
CA TYR A 337 -4.04 1.71 22.12
C TYR A 337 -3.75 1.71 23.63
N VAL A 338 -4.54 2.45 24.39
CA VAL A 338 -4.41 2.55 25.85
C VAL A 338 -5.46 1.65 26.52
N GLY A 339 -5.02 0.82 27.47
CA GLY A 339 -5.80 -0.26 28.08
C GLY A 339 -5.50 -1.65 27.50
N ALA A 340 -4.58 -1.77 26.53
CA ALA A 340 -4.26 -3.01 25.83
C ALA A 340 -2.75 -3.29 25.79
N LYS A 341 -2.40 -4.57 25.60
CA LYS A 341 -1.03 -5.05 25.36
C LYS A 341 -0.97 -5.87 24.08
N PRO A 342 0.19 -5.96 23.41
CA PRO A 342 0.35 -6.86 22.27
C PRO A 342 0.16 -8.33 22.67
N GLY A 343 -0.07 -9.19 21.68
CA GLY A 343 -0.28 -10.62 21.84
C GLY A 343 -1.74 -11.03 22.12
N LYS A 344 -1.93 -12.30 22.47
CA LYS A 344 -3.25 -12.94 22.64
C LYS A 344 -3.78 -12.94 24.09
N GLU A 345 -3.05 -12.33 25.01
CA GLU A 345 -3.40 -12.35 26.43
C GLU A 345 -4.67 -11.54 26.72
N LYS A 346 -5.27 -11.70 27.91
CA LYS A 346 -6.48 -10.95 28.27
C LYS A 346 -6.20 -9.45 28.36
N ILE A 347 -7.10 -8.64 27.78
CA ILE A 347 -7.03 -7.17 27.83
C ILE A 347 -7.51 -6.69 29.19
N ARG A 348 -6.76 -5.76 29.77
CA ARG A 348 -7.10 -5.15 31.06
C ARG A 348 -8.22 -4.11 30.91
N GLY A 349 -8.14 -3.29 29.85
CA GLY A 349 -9.03 -2.17 29.62
C GLY A 349 -8.77 -0.99 30.57
N ILE A 350 -9.48 0.10 30.33
CA ILE A 350 -9.51 1.30 31.16
C ILE A 350 -10.89 1.41 31.80
N SER A 351 -10.95 1.71 33.10
CA SER A 351 -12.19 1.86 33.85
C SER A 351 -12.98 3.13 33.48
N ASN A 352 -12.29 4.25 33.26
CA ASN A 352 -12.88 5.53 32.85
C ASN A 352 -12.14 6.13 31.64
N PRO A 353 -12.35 5.60 30.43
CA PRO A 353 -11.67 6.05 29.21
C PRO A 353 -11.87 7.54 28.93
N GLU A 354 -13.06 8.09 29.19
CA GLU A 354 -13.39 9.49 28.94
C GLU A 354 -12.55 10.45 29.81
N GLN A 355 -12.34 10.10 31.08
CA GLN A 355 -11.45 10.86 31.95
C GLN A 355 -9.99 10.77 31.48
N VAL A 356 -9.53 9.58 31.11
CA VAL A 356 -8.16 9.38 30.59
C VAL A 356 -7.95 10.17 29.30
N GLU A 357 -8.93 10.20 28.40
CA GLU A 357 -8.90 11.00 27.18
C GLU A 357 -8.71 12.49 27.51
N GLN A 358 -9.51 13.03 28.45
CA GLN A 358 -9.42 14.43 28.87
C GLN A 358 -8.05 14.76 29.49
N GLU A 359 -7.52 13.86 30.32
CA GLU A 359 -6.20 14.01 30.94
C GLU A 359 -5.08 14.02 29.88
N ILE A 360 -5.13 13.10 28.91
CA ILE A 360 -4.16 13.06 27.80
C ILE A 360 -4.27 14.32 26.96
N ARG A 361 -5.48 14.75 26.58
CA ARG A 361 -5.69 15.96 25.76
C ARG A 361 -5.15 17.20 26.45
N LYS A 362 -5.45 17.37 27.75
CA LYS A 362 -4.92 18.47 28.56
C LYS A 362 -3.39 18.44 28.63
N ALA A 363 -2.80 17.24 28.77
CA ALA A 363 -1.35 17.09 28.81
C ALA A 363 -0.68 17.36 27.45
N VAL A 364 -1.29 16.95 26.34
CA VAL A 364 -0.81 17.27 24.99
C VAL A 364 -0.84 18.79 24.76
N ASP A 365 -1.96 19.46 25.04
CA ASP A 365 -2.08 20.92 24.88
C ASP A 365 -1.07 21.70 25.77
N ALA A 366 -0.69 21.15 26.93
CA ALA A 366 0.20 21.83 27.88
C ALA A 366 1.68 21.51 27.71
N ARG A 367 2.03 20.34 27.16
CA ARG A 367 3.40 19.81 27.17
C ARG A 367 3.96 19.53 25.77
N ILE A 368 3.13 19.49 24.72
CA ILE A 368 3.60 19.28 23.36
C ILE A 368 3.55 20.60 22.58
N THR A 369 4.71 21.00 22.07
CA THR A 369 4.90 22.24 21.30
C THR A 369 5.57 21.89 19.96
N PRO A 370 5.05 22.32 18.79
CA PRO A 370 3.84 23.12 18.56
C PRO A 370 2.55 22.39 18.95
N ARG A 371 1.43 23.13 19.00
CA ARG A 371 0.13 22.57 19.38
C ARG A 371 -0.26 21.43 18.43
N LEU A 372 -0.61 20.28 19.01
CA LEU A 372 -0.96 19.07 18.27
C LEU A 372 -2.42 18.67 18.52
N GLU A 373 -3.19 18.49 17.45
CA GLU A 373 -4.53 17.93 17.54
C GLU A 373 -4.51 16.41 17.40
N ILE A 374 -5.13 15.72 18.35
CA ILE A 374 -5.31 14.26 18.33
C ILE A 374 -6.80 13.91 18.28
N LYS A 375 -7.13 12.84 17.54
CA LYS A 375 -8.48 12.26 17.54
C LYS A 375 -8.51 11.06 18.47
N SER A 376 -9.65 10.78 19.07
CA SER A 376 -9.80 9.59 19.91
C SER A 376 -11.17 8.93 19.75
N ASP A 377 -11.22 7.64 20.04
CA ASP A 377 -12.44 6.87 20.18
C ASP A 377 -12.26 5.70 21.15
N ILE A 378 -13.37 5.15 21.64
CA ILE A 378 -13.37 4.04 22.60
C ILE A 378 -13.74 2.76 21.86
N VAL A 379 -12.81 1.82 21.83
CA VAL A 379 -12.99 0.49 21.22
C VAL A 379 -13.39 -0.50 22.31
N GLN A 380 -14.50 -1.19 22.11
CA GLN A 380 -14.95 -2.27 22.98
C GLN A 380 -14.36 -3.59 22.50
N SER A 381 -13.65 -4.29 23.39
CA SER A 381 -13.00 -5.57 23.12
C SER A 381 -13.37 -6.57 24.22
N GLY A 382 -14.30 -7.49 23.92
CA GLY A 382 -14.98 -8.30 24.93
C GLY A 382 -15.60 -7.42 26.02
N THR A 383 -15.19 -7.60 27.28
CA THR A 383 -15.62 -6.75 28.41
C THR A 383 -14.70 -5.55 28.65
N ALA A 384 -13.59 -5.41 27.93
CA ALA A 384 -12.61 -4.36 28.13
C ALA A 384 -12.89 -3.14 27.23
N ARG A 385 -12.73 -1.94 27.79
CA ARG A 385 -12.77 -0.66 27.06
C ARG A 385 -11.35 -0.21 26.79
N VAL A 386 -11.00 0.04 25.55
CA VAL A 386 -9.66 0.48 25.11
C VAL A 386 -9.78 1.84 24.46
N LEU A 387 -8.97 2.80 24.91
CA LEU A 387 -8.93 4.14 24.31
C LEU A 387 -7.97 4.11 23.14
N ARG A 388 -8.49 4.37 21.94
CA ARG A 388 -7.72 4.47 20.69
C ARG A 388 -7.44 5.94 20.41
N LEU A 389 -6.17 6.33 20.38
CA LEU A 389 -5.72 7.69 20.02
C LEU A 389 -5.15 7.65 18.62
N GLN A 390 -5.66 8.48 17.72
CA GLN A 390 -5.14 8.64 16.37
C GLN A 390 -4.37 9.95 16.26
N VAL A 391 -3.07 9.81 15.97
CA VAL A 391 -2.11 10.92 15.83
C VAL A 391 -1.72 11.01 14.37
N SER A 392 -1.98 12.16 13.74
CA SER A 392 -1.48 12.42 12.38
C SER A 392 0.00 12.77 12.42
N LYS A 393 0.72 12.53 11.31
CA LYS A 393 2.00 13.22 11.10
C LYS A 393 1.74 14.73 11.20
N GLY A 394 2.48 15.40 12.07
CA GLY A 394 2.21 16.79 12.36
C GLY A 394 2.69 17.69 11.21
N PRO A 395 1.95 18.75 10.85
CA PRO A 395 2.35 19.66 9.79
C PRO A 395 3.56 20.54 10.19
N ASP A 396 3.77 20.77 11.49
CA ASP A 396 4.74 21.72 12.02
C ASP A 396 5.91 21.00 12.73
N VAL A 397 6.48 19.97 12.09
CA VAL A 397 7.65 19.27 12.65
C VAL A 397 8.84 20.22 12.80
N PRO A 398 9.65 20.11 13.87
CA PRO A 398 9.59 19.11 14.93
C PRO A 398 8.66 19.51 16.10
N TYR A 399 7.94 18.52 16.63
CA TYR A 399 7.24 18.56 17.90
C TYR A 399 8.17 18.15 19.05
N ALA A 400 8.08 18.88 20.16
CA ALA A 400 8.82 18.66 21.39
C ALA A 400 7.86 18.39 22.55
N LEU A 401 8.20 17.41 23.38
CA LEU A 401 7.59 17.21 24.70
C LEU A 401 8.40 18.00 25.76
N ASP A 402 7.70 18.71 26.64
CA ASP A 402 8.29 19.59 27.67
C ASP A 402 9.30 20.62 27.09
N ASP A 403 9.03 21.09 25.86
CA ASP A 403 9.83 22.05 25.08
C ASP A 403 11.26 21.62 24.69
N ASN A 404 11.78 20.50 25.22
CA ASN A 404 13.17 20.10 25.00
C ASN A 404 13.38 18.61 24.65
N LYS A 405 12.34 17.77 24.70
CA LYS A 405 12.44 16.34 24.35
C LYS A 405 11.78 16.07 23.01
N PHE A 406 12.61 15.88 22.00
CA PHE A 406 12.16 15.42 20.68
C PHE A 406 12.14 13.90 20.68
N TYR A 407 11.01 13.30 20.35
CA TYR A 407 10.91 11.85 20.20
C TYR A 407 10.76 11.46 18.74
N VAL A 408 11.34 10.32 18.38
CA VAL A 408 11.16 9.65 17.10
C VAL A 408 10.79 8.20 17.33
N ARG A 409 9.96 7.68 16.43
CA ARG A 409 9.54 6.28 16.40
C ARG A 409 10.50 5.50 15.51
N ASP A 410 11.09 4.44 16.06
CA ASP A 410 11.98 3.54 15.35
C ASP A 410 11.50 2.09 15.53
N GLU A 411 11.09 1.47 14.42
CA GLU A 411 10.45 0.14 14.36
C GLU A 411 9.27 0.00 15.33
N THR A 412 9.54 -0.49 16.54
CA THR A 412 8.53 -0.87 17.53
C THR A 412 8.69 -0.06 18.82
N GLU A 413 9.63 0.89 18.85
CA GLU A 413 10.03 1.62 20.04
C GLU A 413 10.15 3.13 19.80
N THR A 414 9.93 3.89 20.86
CA THR A 414 10.04 5.34 20.86
C THR A 414 11.29 5.74 21.63
N SER A 415 12.07 6.65 21.05
CA SER A 415 13.33 7.11 21.66
C SER A 415 13.55 8.59 21.43
N LEU A 416 14.38 9.20 22.28
CA LEU A 416 14.80 10.59 22.08
C LEU A 416 15.57 10.71 20.77
N ALA A 417 15.23 11.72 19.99
CA ALA A 417 15.88 12.05 18.74
C ALA A 417 17.33 12.48 19.00
N VAL A 418 18.28 11.97 18.22
CA VAL A 418 19.66 12.45 18.25
C VAL A 418 19.78 13.76 17.48
N ARG A 419 20.90 14.48 17.65
CA ARG A 419 21.15 15.78 17.00
C ARG A 419 20.81 15.78 15.51
N ASP A 420 21.31 14.80 14.75
CA ASP A 420 21.11 14.75 13.30
C ASP A 420 19.66 14.43 12.93
N GLU A 421 18.92 13.68 13.75
CA GLU A 421 17.49 13.46 13.56
C GLU A 421 16.69 14.73 13.82
N ILE A 422 17.05 15.49 14.86
CA ILE A 422 16.43 16.81 15.10
C ILE A 422 16.70 17.74 13.92
N VAL A 423 17.94 17.76 13.41
CA VAL A 423 18.29 18.56 12.23
C VAL A 423 17.49 18.12 11.00
N ALA A 424 17.32 16.82 10.78
CA ALA A 424 16.50 16.28 9.70
C ALA A 424 15.03 16.72 9.83
N LEU A 425 14.44 16.60 11.02
CA LEU A 425 13.06 17.03 11.27
C LEU A 425 12.88 18.55 11.06
N VAL A 426 13.84 19.36 11.49
CA VAL A 426 13.82 20.82 11.25
C VAL A 426 13.93 21.14 9.76
N ARG A 427 14.81 20.44 9.03
CA ARG A 427 14.93 20.62 7.58
C ARG A 427 13.63 20.26 6.87
N GLU A 428 13.01 19.17 7.25
CA GLU A 428 11.73 18.71 6.73
C GLU A 428 10.62 19.74 6.99
N GLY A 429 10.48 20.23 8.23
CA GLY A 429 9.48 21.22 8.60
C GLY A 429 9.66 22.57 7.90
N LEU A 430 10.89 22.92 7.51
CA LEU A 430 11.20 24.11 6.72
C LEU A 430 11.09 23.89 5.21
N GLY A 431 10.75 22.67 4.75
CA GLY A 431 10.57 22.33 3.35
C GLY A 431 11.86 22.22 2.55
N PHE A 432 12.99 21.91 3.19
CA PHE A 432 14.22 21.62 2.46
C PHE A 432 14.15 20.21 1.85
N GLU A 433 14.38 20.12 0.53
CA GLU A 433 14.58 18.84 -0.16
C GLU A 433 15.79 18.08 0.43
N PRO A 434 15.73 16.73 0.53
CA PRO A 434 16.90 15.95 0.88
C PRO A 434 18.02 16.24 -0.12
N GLU A 435 19.23 16.50 0.36
CA GLU A 435 20.34 16.81 -0.56
C GLU A 435 20.57 15.63 -1.51
N PRO A 436 20.62 15.88 -2.84
CA PRO A 436 20.94 14.84 -3.79
C PRO A 436 22.30 14.25 -3.48
N GLU A 437 22.45 12.94 -3.66
CA GLU A 437 23.71 12.22 -3.48
C GLU A 437 24.84 12.95 -4.23
N GLU A 438 25.78 13.55 -3.48
CA GLU A 438 27.09 13.83 -4.06
C GLU A 438 27.72 12.47 -4.38
N ARG A 439 27.75 12.13 -5.68
CA ARG A 439 28.63 11.08 -6.19
C ARG A 439 30.04 11.43 -5.72
N VAL A 440 30.50 10.72 -4.69
CA VAL A 440 31.87 10.82 -4.19
C VAL A 440 32.79 10.57 -5.37
N ALA A 441 33.42 11.63 -5.86
CA ALA A 441 34.42 11.54 -6.90
C ALA A 441 35.51 10.58 -6.42
N SER A 442 35.76 9.53 -7.20
CA SER A 442 36.77 8.52 -6.93
C SER A 442 38.13 9.17 -6.62
N PRO A 443 38.88 8.72 -5.60
CA PRO A 443 40.25 9.16 -5.36
C PRO A 443 41.20 8.47 -6.34
N GLU A 444 41.00 8.65 -7.64
CA GLU A 444 41.93 8.25 -8.69
C GLU A 444 42.46 9.49 -9.40
N LYS A 445 43.16 10.34 -8.66
CA LYS A 445 44.14 11.29 -9.24
C LYS A 445 45.18 11.82 -8.23
N ALA A 446 45.48 11.04 -7.19
CA ALA A 446 46.49 11.39 -6.19
C ALA A 446 47.71 10.45 -6.15
N LEU A 447 47.91 9.59 -7.17
CA LEU A 447 49.10 8.74 -7.26
C LEU A 447 49.70 8.74 -8.66
N ARG A 448 50.29 9.87 -9.07
CA ARG A 448 51.34 9.95 -10.11
C ARG A 448 52.00 11.34 -10.09
N ALA A 449 52.87 11.55 -9.11
CA ALA A 449 53.99 12.47 -9.25
C ALA A 449 55.08 12.06 -8.25
N ARG A 450 56.24 11.62 -8.75
CA ARG A 450 57.50 11.54 -8.00
C ARG A 450 58.34 12.79 -8.29
N PRO A 451 59.30 13.14 -7.41
CA PRO A 451 59.75 14.52 -7.18
C PRO A 451 61.03 14.94 -7.94
N GLY A 452 61.25 16.25 -8.03
CA GLY A 452 62.40 16.97 -8.64
C GLY A 452 61.88 17.88 -9.77
N ASP A 453 62.07 19.20 -9.82
CA ASP A 453 63.16 20.08 -9.37
C ASP A 453 62.62 21.46 -8.90
N ALA A 454 63.53 22.27 -8.35
CA ALA A 454 63.28 23.39 -7.44
C ALA A 454 63.06 24.78 -8.09
N LYS A 455 62.30 25.62 -7.35
CA LYS A 455 62.47 27.08 -7.06
C LYS A 455 62.15 28.17 -8.16
N PRO A 456 61.89 29.46 -7.79
CA PRO A 456 60.67 29.95 -7.11
C PRO A 456 60.14 31.35 -7.57
N ALA A 457 58.98 31.74 -7.01
CA ALA A 457 58.51 33.11 -6.64
C ALA A 457 58.01 34.14 -7.69
N GLU A 458 56.78 34.65 -7.42
CA GLU A 458 56.31 36.07 -7.37
C GLU A 458 54.79 36.14 -7.74
N ARG A 459 53.86 36.38 -6.80
CA ARG A 459 53.33 37.64 -6.21
C ARG A 459 52.52 38.56 -7.15
N GLU A 460 51.27 38.80 -6.72
CA GLU A 460 50.37 39.96 -7.00
C GLU A 460 49.90 40.17 -8.46
N GLY A 461 48.68 40.58 -8.80
CA GLY A 461 47.48 41.01 -8.09
C GLY A 461 46.46 41.58 -9.10
N ARG A 462 45.23 41.81 -8.63
CA ARG A 462 44.19 42.76 -9.12
C ARG A 462 43.61 42.64 -10.56
N GLN A 463 42.27 42.60 -10.58
CA GLN A 463 41.29 43.01 -11.63
C GLN A 463 41.56 44.45 -12.18
N PRO A 464 40.81 45.03 -13.17
CA PRO A 464 39.49 44.66 -13.76
C PRO A 464 39.26 44.94 -15.27
N ARG A 465 38.06 44.52 -15.74
CA ARG A 465 37.13 45.10 -16.76
C ARG A 465 37.69 45.84 -17.98
N ARG A 466 37.16 45.48 -19.16
CA ARG A 466 36.49 46.46 -20.06
C ARG A 466 35.51 45.80 -21.05
N GLU A 467 34.31 46.37 -21.08
CA GLU A 467 33.25 46.20 -22.07
C GLU A 467 33.62 46.84 -23.42
N ARG A 468 33.06 46.34 -24.54
CA ARG A 468 32.02 47.03 -25.34
C ARG A 468 31.92 46.47 -26.78
N LYS A 469 30.67 46.16 -27.18
CA LYS A 469 29.90 46.61 -28.37
C LYS A 469 30.58 46.50 -29.76
N ALA A 470 29.94 46.12 -30.87
CA ALA A 470 28.53 46.07 -31.26
C ALA A 470 28.37 45.19 -32.53
N GLN A 471 27.16 44.68 -32.74
CA GLN A 471 26.53 44.33 -34.04
C GLN A 471 26.28 45.61 -34.89
N PRO A 472 25.55 45.64 -36.04
CA PRO A 472 24.82 44.57 -36.78
C PRO A 472 24.95 44.66 -38.32
N THR A 473 24.41 43.66 -39.04
CA THR A 473 23.46 43.93 -40.14
C THR A 473 22.65 42.69 -40.51
N ALA A 474 21.36 42.91 -40.73
CA ALA A 474 20.32 41.95 -41.09
C ALA A 474 20.16 41.82 -42.61
N GLN A 475 19.57 40.72 -43.09
CA GLN A 475 18.42 40.73 -44.00
C GLN A 475 17.87 39.31 -44.25
N ALA A 476 16.53 39.21 -44.20
CA ALA A 476 15.68 38.09 -44.60
C ALA A 476 15.20 38.33 -46.07
N ILE A 477 14.43 37.53 -46.82
CA ILE A 477 13.35 36.54 -46.59
C ILE A 477 13.13 35.75 -47.92
N ALA A 478 12.49 34.56 -47.84
CA ALA A 478 11.61 33.88 -48.83
C ALA A 478 12.29 33.14 -50.01
N SER A 479 11.83 31.99 -50.53
CA SER A 479 10.48 31.40 -50.68
C SER A 479 10.58 29.93 -51.18
N ALA A 480 9.59 29.07 -50.88
CA ALA A 480 9.33 27.75 -51.50
C ALA A 480 8.39 27.91 -52.74
N PRO A 481 8.16 26.91 -53.66
CA PRO A 481 7.55 25.58 -53.36
C PRO A 481 7.96 24.35 -54.27
N GLU A 482 7.53 23.14 -53.83
CA GLU A 482 7.10 21.89 -54.54
C GLU A 482 7.95 21.27 -55.70
N THR A 483 8.11 19.96 -55.98
CA THR A 483 7.53 18.66 -55.56
C THR A 483 8.41 17.47 -56.06
N LEU A 484 8.28 16.30 -55.39
CA LEU A 484 8.26 14.90 -55.91
C LEU A 484 9.54 14.00 -56.09
N VAL A 485 9.39 12.81 -55.44
CA VAL A 485 9.83 11.41 -55.67
C VAL A 485 11.20 10.83 -55.22
N ASN A 486 11.06 9.78 -54.39
CA ASN A 486 11.86 8.56 -54.19
C ASN A 486 13.21 8.56 -53.45
N GLY A 487 13.26 7.73 -52.40
CA GLY A 487 14.51 7.24 -51.80
C GLY A 487 14.28 6.77 -50.36
N ALA A 488 14.03 5.48 -50.18
CA ALA A 488 13.96 4.85 -48.87
C ALA A 488 15.34 4.85 -48.18
N GLU A 489 15.45 5.51 -47.02
CA GLU A 489 16.49 5.21 -46.04
C GLU A 489 15.89 5.20 -44.64
N THR A 490 15.98 4.02 -44.03
CA THR A 490 15.64 3.70 -42.65
C THR A 490 16.49 4.52 -41.69
N ILE A 491 15.85 5.38 -40.88
CA ILE A 491 16.48 5.96 -39.69
C ILE A 491 16.30 4.95 -38.55
N PRO A 492 17.37 4.42 -37.94
CA PRO A 492 17.23 3.55 -36.79
C PRO A 492 16.72 4.38 -35.61
N GLU A 493 15.50 4.09 -35.21
CA GLU A 493 14.90 4.52 -33.95
C GLU A 493 15.76 3.93 -32.82
N GLN A 494 16.63 4.77 -32.24
CA GLN A 494 17.36 4.44 -31.02
C GLN A 494 16.33 4.30 -29.90
N ALA A 495 15.97 3.06 -29.60
CA ALA A 495 15.31 2.69 -28.37
C ALA A 495 16.11 3.29 -27.19
N PRO A 496 15.46 3.94 -26.20
CA PRO A 496 16.15 4.31 -24.98
C PRO A 496 16.69 3.04 -24.34
N ALA A 497 17.99 3.04 -24.02
CA ALA A 497 18.65 1.96 -23.31
C ALA A 497 17.89 1.67 -22.00
N PRO A 498 17.77 0.40 -21.59
CA PRO A 498 17.12 0.04 -20.35
C PRO A 498 17.86 0.74 -19.21
N THR A 499 17.17 1.66 -18.54
CA THR A 499 17.62 2.16 -17.25
C THR A 499 17.50 1.00 -16.28
N GLU A 500 18.63 0.52 -15.76
CA GLU A 500 18.66 -0.52 -14.74
C GLU A 500 17.82 -0.06 -13.54
N ASP A 501 16.77 -0.83 -13.28
CA ASP A 501 15.70 -0.56 -12.32
C ASP A 501 16.22 -0.75 -10.89
N THR A 502 16.37 0.35 -10.16
CA THR A 502 17.07 0.43 -8.86
C THR A 502 16.15 0.22 -7.66
N THR A 503 14.92 -0.24 -7.86
CA THR A 503 13.89 -0.08 -6.81
C THR A 503 13.75 -1.29 -5.87
N PHE A 504 14.31 -2.47 -6.22
CA PHE A 504 14.17 -3.71 -5.44
C PHE A 504 15.50 -4.44 -5.18
N TYR A 505 16.64 -3.82 -5.47
CA TYR A 505 17.95 -4.46 -5.27
C TYR A 505 18.48 -4.31 -3.84
N LEU A 506 17.98 -3.36 -3.05
CA LEU A 506 18.39 -3.14 -1.67
C LEU A 506 17.45 -3.81 -0.66
N PRO A 507 17.99 -4.28 0.48
CA PRO A 507 17.16 -4.69 1.61
C PRO A 507 16.32 -3.51 2.12
N GLN A 508 15.04 -3.76 2.41
CA GLN A 508 14.04 -2.73 2.76
C GLN A 508 14.07 -2.35 4.26
N VAL A 509 14.79 -3.14 5.07
CA VAL A 509 15.05 -2.87 6.48
C VAL A 509 16.50 -3.18 6.76
N GLY A 510 17.05 -2.67 7.86
CA GLY A 510 18.48 -2.79 8.16
C GLY A 510 19.16 -1.43 8.11
N VAL A 511 20.48 -1.46 8.25
CA VAL A 511 21.31 -0.26 8.06
C VAL A 511 22.54 -0.56 7.23
N GLU A 512 23.02 0.45 6.51
CA GLU A 512 24.26 0.42 5.75
C GLU A 512 25.28 1.35 6.41
N ILE A 513 26.51 0.89 6.60
CA ILE A 513 27.63 1.77 6.96
C ILE A 513 28.20 2.29 5.64
N VAL A 514 27.93 3.56 5.34
CA VAL A 514 28.30 4.21 4.07
C VAL A 514 29.74 4.70 4.11
N GLU A 515 30.21 5.13 5.28
CA GLU A 515 31.55 5.67 5.47
C GLU A 515 32.04 5.40 6.90
N SER A 516 33.35 5.22 7.05
CA SER A 516 34.03 5.19 8.34
C SER A 516 35.28 6.05 8.29
N GLU A 517 35.42 6.96 9.24
CA GLU A 517 36.57 7.86 9.34
C GLU A 517 37.16 7.79 10.75
N GLU A 518 38.48 7.85 10.85
CA GLU A 518 39.18 7.92 12.13
C GLU A 518 39.70 9.35 12.36
N ARG A 519 39.21 10.00 13.42
CA ARG A 519 39.62 11.35 13.83
C ARG A 519 40.07 11.31 15.28
N ASN A 520 41.28 11.80 15.56
CA ASN A 520 41.84 11.88 16.92
C ASN A 520 41.80 10.54 17.69
N GLY A 521 42.04 9.41 17.03
CA GLY A 521 42.01 8.08 17.64
C GLY A 521 40.61 7.53 17.93
N HIS A 522 39.55 8.20 17.46
CA HIS A 522 38.17 7.73 17.54
C HIS A 522 37.60 7.47 16.16
N ARG A 523 36.92 6.33 15.98
CA ARG A 523 36.21 6.00 14.75
C ARG A 523 34.80 6.58 14.76
N PHE A 524 34.46 7.22 13.65
CA PHE A 524 33.16 7.80 13.34
C PHE A 524 32.60 7.11 12.11
N TYR A 525 31.30 6.83 12.13
CA TYR A 525 30.58 6.14 11.08
C TYR A 525 29.48 7.02 10.52
N THR A 526 29.29 6.95 9.21
CA THR A 526 28.11 7.45 8.52
C THR A 526 27.19 6.27 8.24
N ILE A 527 26.00 6.28 8.83
CA ILE A 527 25.03 5.19 8.76
C ILE A 527 23.84 5.64 7.93
N ARG A 528 23.49 4.87 6.90
CA ARG A 528 22.24 5.00 6.19
C ARG A 528 21.23 4.04 6.78
N ASP A 529 20.12 4.59 7.25
CA ASP A 529 19.01 3.83 7.77
C ASP A 529 18.05 3.47 6.64
N LEU A 530 17.95 2.18 6.30
CA LEU A 530 17.20 1.72 5.13
C LEU A 530 15.68 1.89 5.33
N ARG A 531 15.23 2.13 6.56
CA ARG A 531 13.80 2.19 6.94
C ARG A 531 13.16 3.55 6.62
N ASN A 532 13.96 4.61 6.62
CA ASN A 532 13.52 5.99 6.36
C ASN A 532 14.42 6.75 5.37
N GLY A 533 15.50 6.12 4.90
CA GLY A 533 16.46 6.71 3.97
C GLY A 533 17.41 7.74 4.60
N HIS A 534 17.33 7.99 5.90
CA HIS A 534 18.15 9.00 6.57
C HIS A 534 19.62 8.58 6.62
N VAL A 535 20.52 9.55 6.40
CA VAL A 535 21.97 9.37 6.53
C VAL A 535 22.44 10.12 7.77
N ILE A 536 22.84 9.37 8.79
CA ILE A 536 23.29 9.88 10.09
C ILE A 536 24.81 9.89 10.11
N LYS A 537 25.40 11.06 10.38
CA LYS A 537 26.87 11.24 10.36
C LYS A 537 27.44 11.23 11.78
N ASN A 538 28.74 11.05 11.89
CA ASN A 538 29.49 11.13 13.16
C ASN A 538 29.00 10.14 14.25
N VAL A 539 28.47 8.97 13.87
CA VAL A 539 28.04 7.95 14.82
C VAL A 539 29.26 7.25 15.39
N THR A 540 29.39 7.16 16.72
CA THR A 540 30.49 6.44 17.37
C THR A 540 30.00 5.13 17.97
N ARG A 541 30.88 4.16 18.22
CA ARG A 541 30.52 2.90 18.90
C ARG A 541 29.78 3.11 20.22
N LYS A 542 30.12 4.16 20.99
CA LYS A 542 29.43 4.51 22.25
C LYS A 542 28.13 5.29 22.05
N GLY A 543 28.02 6.08 20.99
CA GLY A 543 26.83 6.88 20.66
C GLY A 543 25.80 6.14 19.81
N ALA A 544 26.19 5.00 19.23
CA ALA A 544 25.32 4.16 18.43
C ALA A 544 24.29 3.46 19.31
N ARG A 545 23.04 3.42 18.85
CA ARG A 545 21.94 2.74 19.52
C ARG A 545 21.48 1.54 18.71
N LYS A 546 21.00 0.50 19.39
CA LYS A 546 20.24 -0.62 18.79
C LYS A 546 20.92 -1.20 17.53
N LEU A 547 20.26 -1.07 16.38
CA LEU A 547 20.71 -1.61 15.09
C LEU A 547 22.00 -0.95 14.60
N TRP A 548 22.22 0.32 14.89
CA TRP A 548 23.47 1.02 14.60
C TRP A 548 24.61 0.49 15.46
N SER A 549 24.33 0.24 16.74
CA SER A 549 25.31 -0.38 17.65
C SER A 549 25.65 -1.79 17.17
N TYR A 550 24.67 -2.56 16.73
CA TYR A 550 24.89 -3.86 16.12
C TYR A 550 25.76 -3.74 14.86
N ALA A 551 25.41 -2.88 13.90
CA ALA A 551 26.15 -2.72 12.65
C ALA A 551 27.61 -2.33 12.89
N ILE A 552 27.86 -1.32 13.75
CA ILE A 552 29.21 -0.90 14.11
C ILE A 552 29.96 -2.02 14.83
N GLN A 553 29.29 -2.75 15.74
CA GLN A 553 29.92 -3.88 16.41
C GLN A 553 30.30 -5.00 15.43
N GLN A 554 29.43 -5.34 14.46
CA GLN A 554 29.75 -6.34 13.44
C GLN A 554 30.90 -5.87 12.55
N ALA A 555 30.91 -4.60 12.16
CA ALA A 555 31.97 -4.02 11.34
C ALA A 555 33.34 -3.97 12.04
N GLU A 556 33.37 -3.67 13.35
CA GLU A 556 34.62 -3.61 14.13
C GLU A 556 35.10 -4.98 14.61
N ASP A 557 34.22 -5.76 15.25
CA ASP A 557 34.60 -6.98 15.97
C ASP A 557 34.65 -8.22 15.05
N LYS A 558 33.93 -8.18 13.92
CA LYS A 558 33.82 -9.31 12.98
C LYS A 558 33.93 -8.81 11.52
N PRO A 559 35.06 -8.18 11.15
CA PRO A 559 35.24 -7.55 9.86
C PRO A 559 34.94 -8.52 8.72
N LEU A 560 34.34 -7.99 7.65
CA LEU A 560 33.92 -8.76 6.49
C LEU A 560 35.12 -9.44 5.83
N ASP A 561 35.04 -10.75 5.65
CA ASP A 561 35.94 -11.53 4.81
C ASP A 561 35.22 -11.81 3.49
N PRO A 562 35.60 -11.15 2.37
CA PRO A 562 34.91 -11.32 1.09
C PRO A 562 34.89 -12.77 0.59
N ALA A 563 35.82 -13.61 1.02
CA ALA A 563 35.89 -15.02 0.64
C ALA A 563 34.83 -15.90 1.33
N LYS A 564 34.22 -15.41 2.42
CA LYS A 564 33.18 -16.13 3.19
C LYS A 564 31.76 -15.72 2.82
N ILE A 565 31.60 -14.82 1.87
CA ILE A 565 30.28 -14.37 1.41
C ILE A 565 29.72 -15.40 0.43
N GLU A 566 28.52 -15.89 0.71
CA GLU A 566 27.80 -16.78 -0.18
C GLU A 566 27.09 -15.96 -1.27
N TRP A 567 27.73 -15.84 -2.43
CA TRP A 567 27.21 -15.06 -3.55
C TRP A 567 26.20 -15.84 -4.40
N ARG A 568 25.10 -15.16 -4.77
CA ARG A 568 24.14 -15.57 -5.79
C ARG A 568 23.86 -14.37 -6.70
N GLY A 569 24.50 -14.37 -7.88
CA GLY A 569 24.56 -13.18 -8.73
C GLY A 569 25.40 -12.08 -8.09
N ASN A 570 24.86 -10.85 -8.05
CA ASN A 570 25.47 -9.71 -7.37
C ASN A 570 25.08 -9.58 -5.90
N LEU A 571 24.27 -10.50 -5.37
CA LEU A 571 23.80 -10.51 -3.97
C LEU A 571 24.57 -11.55 -3.17
N GLY A 572 24.89 -11.24 -1.92
CA GLY A 572 25.69 -12.07 -1.05
C GLY A 572 25.05 -12.21 0.32
N PHE A 573 25.07 -13.43 0.86
CA PHE A 573 24.74 -13.70 2.25
C PHE A 573 26.02 -13.74 3.09
N ILE A 574 26.04 -13.03 4.21
CA ILE A 574 27.20 -12.97 5.11
C ILE A 574 26.97 -13.86 6.32
N ARG A 575 25.85 -13.65 7.03
CA ARG A 575 25.48 -14.41 8.24
C ARG A 575 24.03 -14.19 8.62
N VAL A 576 23.54 -15.05 9.50
CA VAL A 576 22.28 -14.89 10.23
C VAL A 576 22.54 -14.98 11.73
N GLU A 577 21.95 -14.08 12.51
CA GLU A 577 21.97 -14.10 13.97
C GLU A 577 20.54 -14.10 14.49
N ARG A 578 20.21 -15.00 15.43
CA ARG A 578 18.88 -15.05 16.06
C ARG A 578 18.92 -14.33 17.40
N ARG A 579 18.08 -13.31 17.56
CA ARG A 579 17.95 -12.56 18.83
C ARG A 579 16.48 -12.33 19.14
N ALA A 580 16.06 -12.64 20.36
CA ALA A 580 14.66 -12.54 20.80
C ALA A 580 13.64 -13.25 19.88
N GLY A 581 14.01 -14.42 19.34
CA GLY A 581 13.15 -15.22 18.48
C GLY A 581 13.01 -14.74 17.02
N LYS A 582 13.66 -13.63 16.64
CA LYS A 582 13.68 -13.15 15.25
C LYS A 582 15.05 -13.38 14.61
N ALA A 583 15.07 -13.79 13.34
CA ALA A 583 16.27 -13.87 12.53
C ALA A 583 16.67 -12.48 12.02
N ARG A 584 17.98 -12.22 12.00
CA ARG A 584 18.58 -11.01 11.43
C ARG A 584 19.72 -11.41 10.52
N TYR A 585 19.68 -10.96 9.28
CA TYR A 585 20.59 -11.29 8.21
C TYR A 585 21.54 -10.11 7.98
N ASP A 586 22.84 -10.39 7.85
CA ASP A 586 23.77 -9.45 7.25
C ASP A 586 24.00 -9.87 5.80
N LEU A 587 23.91 -8.89 4.90
CA LEU A 587 23.86 -9.10 3.45
C LEU A 587 24.92 -8.23 2.77
N ALA A 588 25.37 -8.68 1.60
CA ALA A 588 26.33 -7.99 0.77
C ALA A 588 25.74 -7.77 -0.64
N LEU A 589 26.00 -6.61 -1.22
CA LEU A 589 25.71 -6.34 -2.63
C LEU A 589 26.99 -5.94 -3.35
N ARG A 590 27.21 -6.50 -4.53
CA ARG A 590 28.30 -6.12 -5.41
C ARG A 590 27.82 -5.10 -6.44
N GLU A 591 28.40 -3.91 -6.41
CA GLU A 591 28.19 -2.85 -7.40
C GLU A 591 29.54 -2.46 -8.01
N GLY A 592 29.84 -3.01 -9.20
CA GLY A 592 31.17 -2.92 -9.80
C GLY A 592 32.23 -3.55 -8.90
N ASP A 593 33.25 -2.76 -8.54
CA ASP A 593 34.35 -3.18 -7.65
C ASP A 593 34.06 -2.95 -6.16
N LYS A 594 32.88 -2.39 -5.81
CA LYS A 594 32.51 -2.11 -4.43
C LYS A 594 31.59 -3.19 -3.86
N ILE A 595 31.81 -3.53 -2.60
CA ILE A 595 30.91 -4.37 -1.80
C ILE A 595 30.21 -3.48 -0.79
N ARG A 596 28.89 -3.37 -0.92
CA ARG A 596 28.02 -2.72 0.06
C ARG A 596 27.54 -3.74 1.06
N VAL A 597 27.42 -3.36 2.32
CA VAL A 597 27.04 -4.27 3.41
C VAL A 597 25.84 -3.72 4.14
N PHE A 598 24.81 -4.57 4.28
CA PHE A 598 23.59 -4.28 4.99
C PHE A 598 23.53 -5.13 6.24
N TYR A 599 23.37 -4.48 7.39
CA TYR A 599 23.43 -5.12 8.69
C TYR A 599 22.04 -5.26 9.31
N GLY A 600 21.78 -6.45 9.85
CA GLY A 600 20.63 -6.74 10.70
C GLY A 600 19.27 -6.64 10.00
N VAL A 601 19.23 -7.02 8.72
CA VAL A 601 18.02 -7.13 7.90
C VAL A 601 17.12 -8.23 8.47
N THR A 602 15.89 -7.94 8.84
CA THR A 602 14.93 -8.97 9.28
C THR A 602 14.19 -9.58 8.09
N ASP A 603 13.43 -10.66 8.29
CA ASP A 603 12.59 -11.29 7.26
C ASP A 603 11.76 -10.25 6.47
N ASP A 604 11.26 -9.21 7.14
CA ASP A 604 10.49 -8.10 6.53
C ASP A 604 11.26 -7.30 5.46
N GLY A 605 12.60 -7.35 5.44
CA GLY A 605 13.45 -6.72 4.42
C GLY A 605 14.18 -7.71 3.51
N MET A 606 13.91 -9.00 3.66
CA MET A 606 14.44 -10.08 2.80
C MET A 606 13.56 -10.32 1.57
N GLU A 607 12.86 -9.30 1.07
CA GLU A 607 11.95 -9.41 -0.06
C GLU A 607 12.69 -9.39 -1.42
N GLY A 608 11.97 -9.75 -2.50
CA GLY A 608 12.53 -9.75 -3.86
C GLY A 608 13.69 -10.74 -4.01
N PRO A 609 14.82 -10.35 -4.64
CA PRO A 609 15.92 -11.26 -4.88
C PRO A 609 16.69 -11.64 -3.61
N TRP A 610 16.45 -10.99 -2.46
CA TRP A 610 17.02 -11.38 -1.16
C TRP A 610 16.32 -12.58 -0.53
N ALA A 611 15.08 -12.88 -0.93
CA ALA A 611 14.27 -13.97 -0.36
C ALA A 611 14.95 -15.34 -0.50
N GLN A 612 15.83 -15.48 -1.50
CA GLN A 612 16.62 -16.69 -1.73
C GLN A 612 17.55 -17.06 -0.55
N PHE A 613 17.86 -16.12 0.34
CA PHE A 613 18.72 -16.33 1.50
C PHE A 613 17.92 -16.58 2.80
N ILE A 614 16.59 -16.56 2.73
CA ILE A 614 15.74 -16.97 3.85
C ILE A 614 15.96 -18.47 4.04
N GLN A 615 16.48 -18.84 5.20
CA GLN A 615 16.62 -20.23 5.61
C GLN A 615 15.24 -20.69 6.12
N GLU A 616 14.57 -21.58 5.38
CA GLU A 616 13.31 -22.21 5.82
C GLU A 616 13.53 -22.94 7.16
N GLU A 617 12.51 -22.91 8.03
CA GLU A 617 12.47 -23.71 9.25
C GLU A 617 12.24 -25.20 8.97
#